data_AF-A0A525VLK3-F1
#
_entry.id   AF-A0A525VLK3-F1
#
_cell.length_a   1.000
_cell.length_b   1.000
_cell.length_c   1.000
_cell.angle_alpha   90.00
_cell.angle_beta   90.00
_cell.angle_gamma   90.00
#
_symmetry.space_group_name_H-M   'P 1'
#
loop_
_entity.id
_entity.type
_entity.pdbx_description
1 polymer ?
#
loop_
_entity_poly.entity_id
_entity_poly.type
_entity_poly.pdbx_seq_one_letter_code
_entity_poly.pdbx_strand_id
1 'polypeptide(L)' 'MNTLQQAISKVNDIQLEAGQATQALMTGQTQNIHQTMVALQEADVSFQLMMQIRNKLVSAYEEIQRMQI' A
#
# COMPACT_ATOMS: atom_id res chain seq x y z
N MET A 1 -4.43 14.42 -12.39
CA MET A 1 -5.40 13.41 -11.91
C MET A 1 -4.86 11.96 -11.93
N ASN A 2 -3.77 11.63 -12.63
CA ASN A 2 -3.24 10.24 -12.68
C ASN A 2 -2.34 9.82 -11.50
N THR A 3 -1.86 10.76 -10.69
CA THR A 3 -0.85 10.49 -9.64
C THR A 3 -1.39 9.64 -8.49
N LEU A 4 -2.63 9.87 -8.06
CA LEU A 4 -3.27 9.06 -7.02
C LEU A 4 -3.54 7.63 -7.50
N GLN A 5 -4.09 7.48 -8.71
CA GLN A 5 -4.33 6.17 -9.33
C GLN A 5 -3.00 5.38 -9.46
N GLN A 6 -1.93 6.06 -9.85
CA GLN A 6 -0.58 5.47 -9.91
C GLN A 6 -0.08 5.05 -8.53
N ALA A 7 -0.25 5.88 -7.50
CA ALA A 7 0.14 5.54 -6.14
C ALA A 7 -0.62 4.31 -5.61
N ILE A 8 -1.93 4.25 -5.85
CA ILE A 8 -2.77 3.10 -5.46
C ILE A 8 -2.32 1.84 -6.20
N SER A 9 -2.07 1.94 -7.50
CA SER A 9 -1.60 0.80 -8.30
C SER A 9 -0.25 0.31 -7.80
N LYS A 10 0.66 1.23 -7.48
CA LYS A 10 1.98 0.88 -6.93
C LYS A 10 1.90 0.17 -5.58
N VAL A 11 1.01 0.61 -4.68
CA VAL A 11 0.78 -0.09 -3.40
C VAL A 11 0.22 -1.48 -3.63
N ASN A 12 -0.72 -1.63 -4.57
CA ASN A 12 -1.25 -2.95 -4.95
C ASN A 12 -0.15 -3.87 -5.47
N ASP A 13 0.74 -3.37 -6.34
CA ASP A 13 1.84 -4.16 -6.89
C ASP A 13 2.79 -4.65 -5.79
N ILE A 14 3.18 -3.76 -4.86
CA ILE A 14 4.03 -4.11 -3.71
C ILE A 14 3.34 -5.17 -2.84
N GLN A 15 2.04 -5.03 -2.61
CA GLN A 15 1.28 -5.98 -1.81
C GLN A 15 1.20 -7.36 -2.47
N LEU A 16 1.08 -7.39 -3.81
CA LEU A 16 1.08 -8.62 -4.59
C LEU A 16 2.46 -9.30 -4.54
N GLU A 17 3.53 -8.53 -4.67
CA GLU A 17 4.92 -9.01 -4.56
C GLU A 17 5.20 -9.61 -3.18
N ALA A 18 4.80 -8.93 -2.11
CA ALA A 18 4.93 -9.44 -0.74
C ALA A 18 4.12 -10.74 -0.53
N GLY A 19 2.92 -10.83 -1.13
CA GLY A 19 2.10 -12.04 -1.11
C GLY A 19 2.77 -13.21 -1.84
N GLN A 20 3.35 -12.96 -3.01
CA GLN A 20 4.10 -13.97 -3.77
C GLN A 20 5.34 -14.44 -3.02
N ALA A 21 6.12 -13.51 -2.45
CA ALA A 21 7.30 -13.85 -1.65
C ALA A 21 6.92 -14.72 -0.43
N THR A 22 5.82 -14.37 0.25
CA THR A 22 5.30 -15.14 1.38
C THR A 22 4.86 -16.54 0.96
N GLN A 23 4.13 -16.65 -0.16
CA GLN A 23 3.71 -17.95 -0.70
C GLN A 23 4.91 -18.81 -1.10
N ALA A 24 5.92 -18.23 -1.75
CA ALA A 24 7.13 -18.93 -2.14
C ALA A 24 7.91 -19.44 -0.89
N LEU A 25 7.94 -18.65 0.19
CA LEU A 25 8.57 -19.06 1.45
C LEU A 25 7.80 -20.21 2.11
N MET A 26 6.47 -20.09 2.21
CA MET A 26 5.61 -21.11 2.84
C MET A 26 5.63 -22.44 2.10
N THR A 27 5.74 -22.41 0.78
CA THR A 27 5.81 -23.62 -0.06
C THR A 27 7.22 -24.21 -0.14
N GLY A 28 8.22 -23.54 0.42
CA GLY A 28 9.63 -23.94 0.33
C GLY A 28 10.27 -23.71 -1.04
N GLN A 29 9.59 -23.01 -1.97
CA GLN A 29 10.18 -22.56 -3.24
C GLN A 29 11.34 -21.57 -3.02
N THR A 30 11.34 -20.86 -1.89
CA THR A 30 12.47 -20.08 -1.41
C THR A 30 12.68 -20.33 0.09
N GLN A 31 13.93 -20.25 0.55
CA GLN A 31 14.27 -20.22 1.98
C GLN A 31 14.70 -18.83 2.45
N ASN A 32 14.61 -17.82 1.56
CA ASN A 32 15.04 -16.47 1.87
C ASN A 32 13.97 -15.73 2.68
N ILE A 33 13.94 -16.01 3.98
CA ILE A 33 13.06 -15.34 4.93
C ILE A 33 13.36 -13.84 5.02
N HIS A 34 14.63 -13.43 4.91
CA HIS A 34 15.01 -12.01 5.00
C HIS A 34 14.39 -11.19 3.87
N GLN A 35 14.47 -11.66 2.63
CA GLN A 35 13.86 -10.99 1.49
C GLN A 35 12.33 -10.91 1.62
N THR A 36 11.70 -11.98 2.11
CA THR A 36 10.26 -12.03 2.34
C THR A 36 9.83 -11.02 3.40
N MET A 37 10.59 -10.94 4.50
CA MET A 37 10.34 -9.96 5.57
C MET A 37 10.51 -8.52 5.10
N VAL A 38 11.51 -8.24 4.25
CA VAL A 38 11.69 -6.91 3.65
C VAL A 38 10.50 -6.54 2.76
N ALA A 39 10.06 -7.44 1.88
CA ALA A 39 8.91 -7.20 1.01
C ALA A 39 7.62 -6.94 1.82
N LEU A 40 7.40 -7.69 2.90
CA LEU A 40 6.28 -7.47 3.81
C LEU A 40 6.35 -6.11 4.50
N GLN A 41 7.53 -5.70 4.97
CA GLN A 41 7.72 -4.40 5.61
C GLN A 41 7.49 -3.24 4.62
N GLU A 42 7.98 -3.38 3.39
CA GLU A 42 7.76 -2.39 2.33
C GLU A 42 6.26 -2.24 2.00
N ALA A 43 5.54 -3.36 1.95
CA ALA A 43 4.10 -3.38 1.73
C ALA A 43 3.32 -2.66 2.84
N ASP A 44 3.64 -2.94 4.11
CA ASP A 44 2.99 -2.30 5.27
C ASP A 44 3.23 -0.78 5.28
N VAL A 45 4.47 -0.33 5.13
CA VAL A 45 4.81 1.10 5.11
C VAL A 45 4.12 1.82 3.95
N SER A 46 4.11 1.19 2.76
CA SER A 46 3.46 1.75 1.57
C SER A 46 1.94 1.87 1.75
N PHE A 47 1.32 0.86 2.37
CA PHE A 47 -0.12 0.89 2.68
C PHE A 47 -0.46 1.96 3.72
N GLN A 48 0.34 2.08 4.78
CA GLN A 48 0.15 3.13 5.80
C GLN A 48 0.22 4.53 5.18
N LEU A 49 1.17 4.76 4.27
CA LEU A 49 1.27 6.03 3.54
C LEU A 49 0.00 6.28 2.69
N MET A 50 -0.49 5.28 1.97
CA MET A 50 -1.73 5.40 1.19
C MET A 50 -2.95 5.74 2.09
N MET A 51 -3.06 5.12 3.26
CA MET A 51 -4.11 5.43 4.23
C MET A 51 -4.05 6.88 4.69
N GLN A 52 -2.85 7.43 4.94
CA GLN A 52 -2.70 8.84 5.27
C GLN A 52 -3.15 9.76 4.12
N ILE A 53 -2.80 9.41 2.88
CA ILE A 53 -3.24 10.16 1.69
C ILE A 53 -4.76 10.11 1.58
N ARG A 54 -5.37 8.92 1.69
CA ARG A 54 -6.82 8.74 1.67
C ARG A 54 -7.50 9.61 2.73
N ASN A 55 -7.00 9.57 3.96
CA ASN A 55 -7.57 10.35 5.06
C ASN A 55 -7.51 11.85 4.78
N LYS A 56 -6.38 12.36 4.28
CA LYS A 56 -6.25 13.78 3.89
C LYS A 56 -7.23 14.18 2.79
N LEU A 57 -7.44 13.32 1.79
CA LEU A 57 -8.40 13.58 0.71
C LEU A 57 -9.84 13.62 1.24
N VAL A 58 -10.20 12.70 2.13
CA VAL A 58 -11.51 12.69 2.79
C VAL A 58 -11.70 13.97 3.62
N SER A 59 -10.72 14.33 4.46
CA SER A 59 -10.80 15.56 5.26
C SER A 59 -10.93 16.82 4.41
N ALA A 60 -10.20 16.91 3.29
CA ALA A 60 -10.30 18.05 2.37
C ALA A 60 -11.68 18.12 1.70
N TYR A 61 -12.27 16.97 1.34
CA TYR A 61 -13.63 16.93 0.81
C TYR A 61 -14.66 17.40 1.87
N GLU A 62 -14.55 16.90 3.09
CA GLU A 62 -15.43 17.33 4.19
C GLU A 62 -15.29 18.83 4.49
N GLU A 63 -14.10 19.40 4.39
CA GLU A 63 -13.85 20.83 4.60
C GLU A 63 -14.52 21.70 3.53
N ILE A 64 -14.42 21.29 2.26
CA ILE A 64 -15.14 21.96 1.16
C ILE A 64 -16.65 21.91 1.39
N GLN A 65 -17.18 20.75 1.80
CA GLN A 65 -18.60 20.60 2.09
C GLN A 65 -19.06 21.54 3.21
N ARG A 66 -18.26 21.70 4.28
CA ARG A 66 -18.55 22.60 5.40
C ARG A 66 -18.51 24.09 5.05
N MET A 67 -17.78 24.49 4.01
CA MET A 67 -17.74 25.89 3.55
C MET A 67 -18.91 26.27 2.63
N GLN A 68 -19.57 25.28 2.00
CA GLN A 68 -20.66 25.51 1.04
C GLN A 68 -22.06 25.53 1.67
N ILE A 69 -22.17 25.23 2.98
CA ILE A 69 -23.39 25.38 3.79
C ILE A 69 -23.42 26.72 4.53
#